data_AF-A0A941YCI1-F1
#
_entry.id   AF-A0A941YCI1-F1
#
_cell.length_a   1.000
_cell.length_b   1.000
_cell.length_c   1.000
_cell.angle_alpha   90.00
_cell.angle_beta   90.00
_cell.angle_gamma   90.00
#
_symmetry.space_group_name_H-M   'P 1'
#
loop_
_entity.id
_entity.type
_entity.pdbx_description
1 polymer ?
#
loop_
_entity_poly.entity_id
_entity_poly.type
_entity_poly.pdbx_seq_one_letter_code
_entity_poly.pdbx_strand_id
1 'polypeptide(L)'
;MSNATISTIDPESLDLLMSRTFDAPRDLVWQAWTDPNMLMRWICPHGFSVMYAKIDLQVGGGWSTAMRHSDGDEYFMEGTYREIDPPRRLVMTHKWMGENRPETDPLKDGLITVDLVEIGGKTLMTFRHAGLPSVESREDHRGGWNGAFDHLNELVRTQTPEVADRSILLSRTVRAPKEVVFAAFTEPEQVGKWWGPNGFTTTIHEMDVRPGGVWRFMMHGPDGTDYPNRITYIEVDRPNRLVYDHTDDQEEPHIHFQATVEFQEDDKGETTVTLHTVFESPEALAEVMKFGAVEGGRQTLGRLSEFVDSLNS
;
A
#
# COMPACT_ATOMS: atom_id res chain seq x y z
N MET A 1 5.58 -40.45 -16.52
CA MET A 1 5.21 -39.24 -17.27
C MET A 1 3.81 -38.87 -16.86
N SER A 2 3.66 -37.85 -16.00
CA SER A 2 2.36 -37.39 -15.51
C SER A 2 1.86 -36.34 -16.49
N ASN A 3 0.78 -36.64 -17.21
CA ASN A 3 0.12 -35.67 -18.09
C ASN A 3 -0.52 -34.60 -17.22
N ALA A 4 0.06 -33.40 -17.23
CA ALA A 4 -0.63 -32.21 -16.76
C ALA A 4 -1.75 -31.91 -17.76
N THR A 5 -3.00 -32.20 -17.34
CA THR A 5 -4.18 -31.77 -18.07
C THR A 5 -4.23 -30.24 -17.97
N ILE A 6 -3.92 -29.54 -19.07
CA ILE A 6 -4.26 -28.13 -19.20
C ILE A 6 -5.79 -28.10 -19.25
N SER A 7 -6.42 -27.78 -18.12
CA SER A 7 -7.85 -27.50 -18.07
C SER A 7 -8.07 -26.21 -18.84
N THR A 8 -8.47 -26.33 -20.10
CA THR A 8 -9.00 -25.20 -20.88
C THR A 8 -10.13 -24.56 -20.09
N ILE A 9 -9.98 -23.27 -19.75
CA ILE A 9 -11.03 -22.48 -19.11
C ILE A 9 -12.22 -22.51 -20.06
N ASP A 10 -13.36 -23.03 -19.58
CA ASP A 10 -14.62 -22.97 -20.32
C ASP A 10 -15.01 -21.50 -20.47
N PRO A 11 -15.07 -20.95 -21.70
CA PRO A 11 -15.38 -19.54 -21.92
C PRO A 11 -16.78 -19.15 -21.42
N GLU A 12 -17.71 -20.12 -21.32
CA GLU A 12 -19.05 -19.92 -20.77
C GLU A 12 -19.10 -20.02 -19.24
N SER A 13 -18.00 -20.39 -18.58
CA SER A 13 -17.95 -20.41 -17.12
C SER A 13 -18.09 -19.00 -16.55
N LEU A 14 -19.04 -18.84 -15.63
CA LEU A 14 -19.21 -17.60 -14.87
C LEU A 14 -18.13 -17.43 -13.79
N ASP A 15 -17.34 -18.48 -13.51
CA ASP A 15 -16.28 -18.41 -12.53
C ASP A 15 -15.11 -17.58 -13.04
N LEU A 16 -14.66 -16.64 -12.23
CA LEU A 16 -13.43 -15.91 -12.45
C LEU A 16 -12.26 -16.75 -11.99
N LEU A 17 -11.37 -17.11 -12.90
CA LEU A 17 -10.07 -17.71 -12.60
C LEU A 17 -8.94 -16.73 -12.92
N MET A 18 -8.01 -16.60 -11.97
CA MET A 18 -6.85 -15.73 -12.07
C MET A 18 -5.61 -16.44 -11.51
N SER A 19 -4.46 -16.10 -12.05
CA SER A 19 -3.16 -16.53 -11.55
C SER A 19 -2.25 -15.32 -11.41
N ARG A 20 -1.53 -15.23 -10.30
CA ARG A 20 -0.59 -14.14 -9.99
C ARG A 20 0.64 -14.73 -9.31
N THR A 21 1.81 -14.23 -9.69
CA THR A 21 3.07 -14.54 -9.00
C THR A 21 3.49 -13.33 -8.20
N PHE A 22 3.71 -13.51 -6.90
CA PHE A 22 4.20 -12.49 -5.99
C PHE A 22 5.67 -12.75 -5.68
N ASP A 23 6.50 -11.70 -5.71
CA ASP A 23 7.90 -11.78 -5.32
C ASP A 23 8.05 -11.73 -3.80
N ALA A 24 7.43 -12.69 -3.12
CA ALA A 24 7.38 -12.80 -1.68
C ALA A 24 7.23 -14.27 -1.24
N PRO A 25 7.75 -14.63 -0.06
CA PRO A 25 7.55 -15.94 0.54
C PRO A 25 6.05 -16.22 0.76
N ARG A 26 5.67 -17.50 0.66
CA ARG A 26 4.27 -17.91 0.76
C ARG A 26 3.62 -17.53 2.09
N ASP A 27 4.36 -17.61 3.17
CA ASP A 27 3.85 -17.24 4.50
C ASP A 27 3.45 -15.76 4.58
N LEU A 28 4.14 -14.88 3.86
CA LEU A 28 3.81 -13.45 3.82
C LEU A 28 2.56 -13.18 2.98
N VAL A 29 2.41 -13.86 1.84
CA VAL A 29 1.17 -13.78 1.04
C VAL A 29 -0.01 -14.37 1.80
N TRP A 30 0.21 -15.46 2.56
CA TRP A 30 -0.80 -16.01 3.46
C TRP A 30 -1.20 -15.00 4.54
N GLN A 31 -0.23 -14.41 5.24
CA GLN A 31 -0.48 -13.37 6.24
C GLN A 31 -1.30 -12.22 5.66
N ALA A 32 -1.01 -11.79 4.44
CA ALA A 32 -1.76 -10.71 3.79
C ALA A 32 -3.26 -11.02 3.62
N TRP A 33 -3.63 -12.28 3.45
CA TRP A 33 -5.03 -12.74 3.40
C TRP A 33 -5.67 -12.95 4.77
N THR A 34 -4.87 -13.08 5.83
CA THR A 34 -5.31 -13.54 7.15
C THR A 34 -5.00 -12.59 8.31
N ASP A 35 -4.43 -11.42 8.04
CA ASP A 35 -4.21 -10.35 9.02
C ASP A 35 -5.08 -9.15 8.63
N PRO A 36 -6.01 -8.69 9.51
CA PRO A 36 -6.87 -7.55 9.21
C PRO A 36 -6.07 -6.26 8.94
N ASN A 37 -4.91 -6.05 9.57
CA ASN A 37 -4.08 -4.88 9.34
C ASN A 37 -3.44 -4.90 7.94
N MET A 38 -3.18 -6.07 7.39
CA MET A 38 -2.70 -6.21 6.01
C MET A 38 -3.86 -6.05 5.03
N LEU A 39 -5.02 -6.66 5.29
CA LEU A 39 -6.22 -6.49 4.46
C LEU A 39 -6.58 -5.01 4.25
N MET A 40 -6.46 -4.19 5.31
CA MET A 40 -6.64 -2.73 5.25
C MET A 40 -5.80 -2.00 4.19
N ARG A 41 -4.76 -2.64 3.66
CA ARG A 41 -3.81 -2.02 2.72
C ARG A 41 -3.99 -2.45 1.27
N TRP A 42 -4.77 -3.50 0.98
CA TRP A 42 -4.81 -4.05 -0.38
C TRP A 42 -6.16 -4.55 -0.89
N ILE A 43 -7.14 -4.85 -0.03
CA ILE A 43 -8.40 -5.50 -0.47
C ILE A 43 -9.41 -4.52 -1.08
N CYS A 44 -8.95 -3.70 -2.02
CA CYS A 44 -9.77 -2.80 -2.83
C CYS A 44 -9.13 -2.58 -4.21
N PRO A 45 -9.88 -2.19 -5.24
CA PRO A 45 -9.28 -1.81 -6.52
C PRO A 45 -8.62 -0.43 -6.47
N HIS A 46 -7.90 -0.09 -7.54
CA HIS A 46 -7.35 1.25 -7.75
C HIS A 46 -8.46 2.31 -7.65
N GLY A 47 -8.16 3.46 -7.03
CA GLY A 47 -9.12 4.55 -6.82
C GLY A 47 -10.03 4.38 -5.59
N PHE A 48 -9.83 3.32 -4.80
CA PHE A 48 -10.56 3.07 -3.55
C PHE A 48 -9.61 3.08 -2.34
N SER A 49 -10.18 3.23 -1.16
CA SER A 49 -9.49 3.02 0.12
C SER A 49 -10.29 2.05 0.98
N VAL A 50 -9.61 1.09 1.63
CA VAL A 50 -10.25 0.19 2.59
C VAL A 50 -10.53 0.97 3.88
N MET A 51 -11.78 0.93 4.35
CA MET A 51 -12.21 1.65 5.55
C MET A 51 -12.06 0.83 6.82
N TYR A 52 -12.39 -0.46 6.75
CA TYR A 52 -12.15 -1.41 7.84
C TYR A 52 -11.98 -2.82 7.28
N ALA A 53 -11.32 -3.67 8.06
CA ALA A 53 -11.27 -5.11 7.85
C ALA A 53 -11.43 -5.83 9.20
N LYS A 54 -12.33 -6.80 9.24
CA LYS A 54 -12.57 -7.65 10.42
C LYS A 54 -12.58 -9.10 9.97
N ILE A 55 -11.91 -9.95 10.74
CA ILE A 55 -11.87 -11.38 10.48
C ILE A 55 -11.98 -12.15 11.81
N ASP A 56 -12.70 -13.26 11.78
CA ASP A 56 -12.66 -14.34 12.75
C ASP A 56 -12.09 -15.58 12.03
N LEU A 57 -10.77 -15.72 12.05
CA LEU A 57 -10.04 -16.69 11.22
C LEU A 57 -10.14 -18.12 11.77
N GLN A 58 -11.32 -18.70 11.63
CA GLN A 58 -11.63 -20.10 11.92
C GLN A 58 -12.69 -20.59 10.94
N VAL A 59 -12.77 -21.90 10.69
CA VAL A 59 -13.83 -22.46 9.84
C VAL A 59 -15.19 -22.17 10.46
N GLY A 60 -16.09 -21.54 9.70
CA GLY A 60 -17.37 -21.03 10.16
C GLY A 60 -17.33 -19.61 10.74
N GLY A 61 -16.15 -19.04 10.96
CA GLY A 61 -15.96 -17.65 11.37
C GLY A 61 -16.23 -16.67 10.24
N GLY A 62 -16.69 -15.47 10.59
CA GLY A 62 -17.05 -14.42 9.65
C GLY A 62 -15.87 -13.53 9.25
N TRP A 63 -15.97 -12.91 8.07
CA TRP A 63 -15.10 -11.81 7.66
C TRP A 63 -15.95 -10.68 7.07
N SER A 64 -15.49 -9.44 7.21
CA SER A 64 -16.12 -8.28 6.58
C SER A 64 -15.13 -7.16 6.31
N THR A 65 -15.32 -6.47 5.19
CA THR A 65 -14.57 -5.28 4.80
C THR A 65 -15.50 -4.24 4.19
N ALA A 66 -15.03 -3.00 4.17
CA ALA A 66 -15.66 -1.94 3.39
C ALA A 66 -14.60 -1.13 2.65
N MET A 67 -14.96 -0.65 1.47
CA MET A 67 -14.11 0.20 0.65
C MET A 67 -14.89 1.43 0.19
N ARG A 68 -14.20 2.57 0.14
CA ARG A 68 -14.75 3.84 -0.32
C ARG A 68 -14.05 4.27 -1.60
N HIS A 69 -14.81 4.61 -2.62
CA HIS A 69 -14.29 5.21 -3.84
C HIS A 69 -13.93 6.68 -3.59
N SER A 70 -13.03 7.22 -4.42
CA SER A 70 -12.59 8.62 -4.33
C SER A 70 -13.72 9.67 -4.44
N ASP A 71 -14.86 9.34 -5.06
CA ASP A 71 -16.04 10.22 -5.12
C ASP A 71 -16.95 10.13 -3.88
N GLY A 72 -16.64 9.24 -2.94
CA GLY A 72 -17.36 9.07 -1.68
C GLY A 72 -18.26 7.83 -1.62
N ASP A 73 -18.48 7.10 -2.72
CA ASP A 73 -19.32 5.91 -2.71
C ASP A 73 -18.73 4.78 -1.87
N GLU A 74 -19.54 4.15 -1.03
CA GLU A 74 -19.12 3.07 -0.13
C GLU A 74 -19.70 1.71 -0.53
N TYR A 75 -18.86 0.69 -0.47
CA TYR A 75 -19.19 -0.68 -0.82
C TYR A 75 -18.79 -1.61 0.32
N PHE A 76 -19.73 -2.44 0.75
CA PHE A 76 -19.57 -3.35 1.90
C PHE A 76 -19.60 -4.78 1.41
N MET A 77 -18.70 -5.61 1.95
CA MET A 77 -18.66 -7.04 1.64
C MET A 77 -18.42 -7.86 2.90
N GLU A 78 -19.04 -9.04 2.94
CA GLU A 78 -18.89 -9.99 4.05
C GLU A 78 -18.89 -11.43 3.55
N GLY A 79 -18.52 -12.35 4.44
CA GLY A 79 -18.67 -13.77 4.21
C GLY A 79 -18.23 -14.62 5.38
N THR A 80 -18.01 -15.90 5.11
CA THR A 80 -17.65 -16.91 6.12
C THR A 80 -16.55 -17.81 5.58
N TYR A 81 -15.54 -18.09 6.40
CA TYR A 81 -14.49 -19.05 6.06
C TYR A 81 -15.06 -20.47 6.02
N ARG A 82 -14.82 -21.16 4.90
CA ARG A 82 -15.26 -22.55 4.66
C ARG A 82 -14.13 -23.55 4.83
N GLU A 83 -12.91 -23.17 4.48
CA GLU A 83 -11.71 -24.00 4.59
C GLU A 83 -10.50 -23.11 4.89
N ILE A 84 -9.65 -23.57 5.81
CA ILE A 84 -8.40 -22.90 6.19
C ILE A 84 -7.33 -23.98 6.33
N ASP A 85 -6.39 -24.04 5.39
CA ASP A 85 -5.20 -24.91 5.43
C ASP A 85 -3.93 -24.05 5.29
N PRO A 86 -3.40 -23.50 6.40
CA PRO A 86 -2.26 -22.61 6.33
C PRO A 86 -0.97 -23.33 5.89
N PRO A 87 -0.08 -22.66 5.14
CA PRO A 87 -0.25 -21.40 4.40
C PRO A 87 -0.71 -21.64 2.94
N ARG A 88 -1.39 -22.77 2.67
CA ARG A 88 -1.58 -23.30 1.32
C ARG A 88 -2.91 -22.93 0.68
N ARG A 89 -3.99 -22.90 1.46
CA ARG A 89 -5.35 -22.79 0.90
C ARG A 89 -6.32 -22.09 1.83
N LEU A 90 -7.10 -21.18 1.26
CA LEU A 90 -8.16 -20.45 1.94
C LEU A 90 -9.41 -20.45 1.08
N VAL A 91 -10.54 -20.86 1.65
CA VAL A 91 -11.85 -20.82 0.98
C VAL A 91 -12.82 -20.02 1.84
N MET A 92 -13.47 -19.02 1.25
CA MET A 92 -14.43 -18.17 1.94
C MET A 92 -15.61 -17.82 1.03
N THR A 93 -16.79 -17.64 1.61
CA THR A 93 -17.90 -17.03 0.87
C THR A 93 -17.67 -15.54 0.71
N HIS A 94 -18.32 -14.94 -0.27
CA HIS A 94 -18.26 -13.51 -0.57
C HIS A 94 -19.65 -13.01 -0.94
N LYS A 95 -20.07 -11.91 -0.30
CA LYS A 95 -21.36 -11.29 -0.54
C LYS A 95 -21.26 -9.77 -0.45
N TRP A 96 -21.81 -9.09 -1.44
CA TRP A 96 -22.00 -7.64 -1.41
C TRP A 96 -23.20 -7.26 -0.53
N MET A 97 -23.02 -6.23 0.29
CA MET A 97 -23.99 -5.72 1.26
C MET A 97 -24.36 -4.26 0.97
N GLY A 98 -25.48 -3.81 1.52
CA GLY A 98 -25.96 -2.42 1.38
C GLY A 98 -26.77 -2.16 0.11
N GLU A 99 -27.22 -0.91 -0.04
CA GLU A 99 -28.08 -0.47 -1.16
C GLU A 99 -27.27 -0.25 -2.45
N ASN A 100 -26.02 0.17 -2.34
CA ASN A 100 -25.09 0.38 -3.46
C ASN A 100 -24.40 -0.90 -3.95
N ARG A 101 -24.92 -2.08 -3.57
CA ARG A 101 -24.29 -3.35 -3.93
C ARG A 101 -24.37 -3.60 -5.45
N PRO A 102 -23.31 -4.13 -6.07
CA PRO A 102 -23.40 -4.68 -7.42
C PRO A 102 -24.48 -5.76 -7.53
N GLU A 103 -24.98 -5.98 -8.75
CA GLU A 103 -25.94 -7.04 -9.00
C GLU A 103 -25.32 -8.40 -8.63
N THR A 104 -26.03 -9.13 -7.77
CA THR A 104 -25.65 -10.45 -7.27
C THR A 104 -26.87 -11.35 -7.26
N ASP A 105 -26.68 -12.65 -7.40
CA ASP A 105 -27.76 -13.60 -7.15
C ASP A 105 -28.09 -13.58 -5.64
N PRO A 106 -29.29 -13.13 -5.22
CA PRO A 106 -29.63 -13.03 -3.81
C PRO A 106 -29.71 -14.39 -3.10
N LEU A 107 -29.70 -15.50 -3.86
CA LEU A 107 -29.78 -16.87 -3.35
C LEU A 107 -28.41 -17.57 -3.31
N LYS A 108 -27.34 -16.96 -3.83
CA LYS A 108 -26.01 -17.57 -3.89
C LYS A 108 -24.93 -16.57 -3.51
N ASP A 109 -24.26 -16.85 -2.40
CA ASP A 109 -22.99 -16.19 -2.10
C ASP A 109 -21.94 -16.65 -3.12
N GLY A 110 -21.09 -15.71 -3.53
CA GLY A 110 -19.88 -16.06 -4.26
C GLY A 110 -18.97 -16.93 -3.39
N LEU A 111 -18.13 -17.76 -4.02
CA LEU A 111 -17.14 -18.56 -3.31
C LEU A 111 -15.75 -18.22 -3.82
N ILE A 112 -14.93 -17.66 -2.94
CA ILE A 112 -13.53 -17.37 -3.18
C ILE A 112 -12.68 -18.56 -2.73
N THR A 113 -11.80 -19.01 -3.60
CA THR A 113 -10.74 -19.99 -3.32
C THR A 113 -9.40 -19.39 -3.67
N VAL A 114 -8.47 -19.44 -2.72
CA VAL A 114 -7.08 -19.00 -2.87
C VAL A 114 -6.19 -20.21 -2.63
N ASP A 115 -5.39 -20.59 -3.62
CA ASP A 115 -4.37 -21.62 -3.53
C ASP A 115 -2.99 -21.00 -3.69
N LEU A 116 -2.09 -21.26 -2.75
CA LEU A 116 -0.74 -20.69 -2.70
C LEU A 116 0.33 -21.78 -2.82
N VAL A 117 1.16 -21.66 -3.85
CA VAL A 117 2.29 -22.56 -4.11
C VAL A 117 3.58 -21.75 -4.10
N GLU A 118 4.55 -22.20 -3.31
CA GLU A 118 5.87 -21.59 -3.28
C GLU A 118 6.75 -22.14 -4.41
N ILE A 119 7.39 -21.26 -5.17
CA ILE A 119 8.25 -21.56 -6.31
C ILE A 119 9.49 -20.67 -6.23
N GLY A 120 10.61 -21.22 -5.75
CA GLY A 120 11.90 -20.52 -5.73
C GLY A 120 11.90 -19.22 -4.92
N GLY A 121 11.28 -19.21 -3.73
CA GLY A 121 11.16 -18.02 -2.87
C GLY A 121 10.05 -17.05 -3.27
N LYS A 122 9.39 -17.28 -4.40
CA LYS A 122 8.20 -16.55 -4.87
C LYS A 122 6.93 -17.36 -4.60
N THR A 123 5.78 -16.71 -4.67
CA THR A 123 4.48 -17.37 -4.45
C THR A 123 3.61 -17.28 -5.70
N LEU A 124 3.24 -18.42 -6.26
CA LEU A 124 2.18 -18.53 -7.25
C LEU A 124 0.83 -18.67 -6.53
N MET A 125 -0.02 -17.66 -6.68
CA MET A 125 -1.41 -17.70 -6.26
C MET A 125 -2.31 -18.09 -7.43
N THR A 126 -3.15 -19.09 -7.22
CA THR A 126 -4.33 -19.35 -8.05
C THR A 126 -5.56 -18.89 -7.30
N PHE A 127 -6.31 -17.98 -7.91
CA PHE A 127 -7.51 -17.39 -7.34
C PHE A 127 -8.72 -17.79 -8.18
N ARG A 128 -9.78 -18.25 -7.52
CA ARG A 128 -11.08 -18.53 -8.12
C ARG A 128 -12.16 -17.78 -7.37
N HIS A 129 -13.00 -17.04 -8.08
CA HIS A 129 -14.26 -16.51 -7.55
C HIS A 129 -15.42 -17.14 -8.34
N ALA A 130 -16.11 -18.07 -7.71
CA ALA A 130 -17.23 -18.81 -8.30
C ALA A 130 -18.57 -18.22 -7.89
N GLY A 131 -19.62 -18.53 -8.67
CA GLY A 131 -21.00 -18.13 -8.33
C GLY A 131 -21.38 -16.71 -8.76
N LEU A 132 -20.64 -16.13 -9.71
CA LEU A 132 -20.95 -14.81 -10.26
C LEU A 132 -22.20 -14.89 -11.18
N PRO A 133 -23.06 -13.86 -11.20
CA PRO A 133 -24.38 -13.93 -11.84
C PRO A 133 -24.34 -13.84 -13.37
N SER A 134 -23.28 -13.26 -13.94
CA SER A 134 -23.16 -13.01 -15.38
C SER A 134 -21.70 -12.89 -15.83
N VAL A 135 -21.48 -12.97 -17.14
CA VAL A 135 -20.15 -12.74 -17.75
C VAL A 135 -19.69 -11.29 -17.51
N GLU A 136 -20.61 -10.33 -17.56
CA GLU A 136 -20.31 -8.92 -17.25
C GLU A 136 -19.82 -8.77 -15.81
N SER A 137 -20.54 -9.33 -14.84
CA SER A 137 -20.12 -9.35 -13.44
C SER A 137 -18.74 -10.01 -13.27
N ARG A 138 -18.46 -11.08 -14.02
CA ARG A 138 -17.14 -11.74 -14.03
C ARG A 138 -16.01 -10.82 -14.50
N GLU A 139 -16.23 -10.05 -15.55
CA GLU A 139 -15.22 -9.12 -16.06
C GLU A 139 -15.05 -7.89 -15.15
N ASP A 140 -16.12 -7.40 -14.54
CA ASP A 140 -16.05 -6.33 -13.53
C ASP A 140 -15.25 -6.78 -12.31
N HIS A 141 -15.54 -7.98 -11.78
CA HIS A 141 -14.76 -8.56 -10.69
C HIS A 141 -13.30 -8.82 -11.11
N ARG A 142 -13.03 -9.19 -12.37
CA ARG A 142 -11.66 -9.33 -12.87
C ARG A 142 -10.91 -8.00 -12.79
N GLY A 143 -11.54 -6.90 -13.22
CA GLY A 143 -10.98 -5.55 -13.09
C GLY A 143 -10.70 -5.20 -11.63
N GLY A 144 -11.69 -5.43 -10.76
CA GLY A 144 -11.57 -5.17 -9.32
C GLY A 144 -10.42 -5.93 -8.66
N TRP A 145 -10.39 -7.25 -8.86
CA TRP A 145 -9.34 -8.12 -8.30
C TRP A 145 -7.96 -7.86 -8.89
N ASN A 146 -7.85 -7.44 -10.15
CA ASN A 146 -6.56 -7.02 -10.71
C ASN A 146 -5.95 -5.87 -9.89
N GLY A 147 -6.72 -4.81 -9.66
CA GLY A 147 -6.24 -3.66 -8.88
C GLY A 147 -5.89 -4.05 -7.44
N ALA A 148 -6.74 -4.84 -6.79
CA ALA A 148 -6.46 -5.35 -5.44
C ALA A 148 -5.17 -6.18 -5.39
N PHE A 149 -4.91 -7.02 -6.39
CA PHE A 149 -3.68 -7.81 -6.44
C PHE A 149 -2.44 -6.99 -6.77
N ASP A 150 -2.58 -5.85 -7.47
CA ASP A 150 -1.47 -4.91 -7.64
C ASP A 150 -1.08 -4.29 -6.28
N HIS A 151 -2.06 -3.87 -5.47
CA HIS A 151 -1.81 -3.40 -4.11
C HIS A 151 -1.20 -4.50 -3.22
N LEU A 152 -1.71 -5.74 -3.32
CA LEU A 152 -1.16 -6.88 -2.58
C LEU A 152 0.29 -7.13 -2.96
N ASN A 153 0.62 -7.07 -4.25
CA ASN A 153 1.98 -7.24 -4.73
C ASN A 153 2.93 -6.20 -4.14
N GLU A 154 2.52 -4.93 -4.11
CA GLU A 154 3.32 -3.87 -3.50
C GLU A 154 3.48 -4.06 -1.98
N LEU A 155 2.40 -4.44 -1.30
CA LEU A 155 2.42 -4.70 0.14
C LEU A 155 3.40 -5.83 0.51
N VAL A 156 3.35 -6.96 -0.20
CA VAL A 156 4.21 -8.10 0.14
C VAL A 156 5.64 -7.87 -0.32
N ARG A 157 5.86 -7.16 -1.44
CA ARG A 157 7.21 -6.78 -1.90
C ARG A 157 7.94 -5.94 -0.84
N THR A 158 7.25 -4.96 -0.27
CA THR A 158 7.81 -4.05 0.75
C THR A 158 8.08 -4.73 2.10
N GLN A 159 7.52 -5.92 2.34
CA GLN A 159 7.66 -6.67 3.59
C GLN A 159 8.54 -7.93 3.47
N THR A 160 9.15 -8.19 2.32
CA THR A 160 10.11 -9.31 2.19
C THR A 160 11.35 -9.07 3.06
N PRO A 161 11.99 -10.12 3.61
CA PRO A 161 13.25 -9.98 4.35
C PRO A 161 14.33 -9.22 3.57
N GLU A 162 14.40 -9.44 2.25
CA GLU A 162 15.34 -8.75 1.35
C GLU A 162 15.12 -7.22 1.31
N VAL A 163 13.88 -6.76 1.42
CA VAL A 163 13.56 -5.33 1.52
C VAL A 163 13.68 -4.85 2.98
N ALA A 164 13.29 -5.68 3.95
CA ALA A 164 13.35 -5.35 5.37
C ALA A 164 14.79 -5.05 5.84
N ASP A 165 15.77 -5.84 5.41
CA ASP A 165 17.19 -5.70 5.80
C ASP A 165 17.86 -4.43 5.23
N ARG A 166 17.20 -3.75 4.30
CA ARG A 166 17.67 -2.50 3.66
C ARG A 166 16.61 -1.40 3.67
N SER A 167 15.68 -1.41 4.62
CA SER A 167 14.64 -0.38 4.70
C SER A 167 14.42 0.19 6.10
N ILE A 168 13.83 1.38 6.12
CA ILE A 168 13.36 2.07 7.32
C ILE A 168 11.87 2.30 7.16
N LEU A 169 11.07 1.85 8.12
CA LEU A 169 9.64 2.11 8.19
C LEU A 169 9.34 3.00 9.40
N LEU A 170 8.78 4.19 9.14
CA LEU A 170 8.36 5.15 10.15
C LEU A 170 6.89 5.47 9.97
N SER A 171 6.17 5.69 11.06
CA SER A 171 4.78 6.15 11.01
C SER A 171 4.50 7.22 12.05
N ARG A 172 3.58 8.12 11.74
CA ARG A 172 3.04 9.09 12.69
C ARG A 172 1.60 9.45 12.36
N THR A 173 0.76 9.52 13.38
CA THR A 173 -0.60 10.06 13.27
C THR A 173 -0.55 11.59 13.37
N VAL A 174 -1.19 12.26 12.42
CA VAL A 174 -1.32 13.71 12.31
C VAL A 174 -2.81 14.04 12.41
N ARG A 175 -3.17 15.02 13.25
CA ARG A 175 -4.55 15.37 13.55
C ARG A 175 -5.17 16.30 12.50
N ALA A 176 -5.22 15.84 11.27
CA ALA A 176 -5.89 16.52 10.17
C ALA A 176 -6.31 15.53 9.07
N PRO A 177 -7.31 15.90 8.23
CA PRO A 177 -7.71 15.09 7.08
C PRO A 177 -6.57 14.88 6.10
N LYS A 178 -6.59 13.75 5.36
CA LYS A 178 -5.47 13.34 4.49
C LYS A 178 -5.18 14.35 3.40
N GLU A 179 -6.17 15.09 2.91
CA GLU A 179 -5.98 16.18 1.95
C GLU A 179 -5.10 17.31 2.50
N VAL A 180 -5.27 17.68 3.78
CA VAL A 180 -4.45 18.71 4.42
C VAL A 180 -3.01 18.21 4.60
N VAL A 181 -2.86 16.96 5.05
CA VAL A 181 -1.54 16.36 5.26
C VAL A 181 -0.82 16.14 3.92
N PHE A 182 -1.53 15.68 2.88
CA PHE A 182 -0.99 15.55 1.53
C PHE A 182 -0.53 16.90 0.98
N ALA A 183 -1.33 17.97 1.13
CA ALA A 183 -0.95 19.32 0.74
C ALA A 183 0.33 19.79 1.44
N ALA A 184 0.52 19.45 2.72
CA ALA A 184 1.75 19.76 3.45
C ALA A 184 3.01 19.09 2.86
N PHE A 185 2.86 17.94 2.19
CA PHE A 185 3.94 17.26 1.45
C PHE A 185 4.13 17.81 0.04
N THR A 186 3.10 18.33 -0.62
CA THR A 186 3.14 18.62 -2.06
C THR A 186 3.15 20.11 -2.42
N GLU A 187 2.87 21.00 -1.48
CA GLU A 187 2.93 22.44 -1.72
C GLU A 187 4.29 23.01 -1.29
N PRO A 188 5.04 23.67 -2.19
CA PRO A 188 6.38 24.17 -1.89
C PRO A 188 6.39 25.18 -0.72
N GLU A 189 5.34 25.99 -0.62
CA GLU A 189 5.09 26.97 0.44
C GLU A 189 4.88 26.34 1.82
N GLN A 190 4.53 25.05 1.87
CA GLN A 190 4.28 24.28 3.08
C GLN A 190 5.45 23.38 3.44
N VAL A 191 5.91 22.55 2.50
CA VAL A 191 6.95 21.54 2.73
C VAL A 191 8.25 22.17 3.25
N GLY A 192 8.64 23.34 2.73
CA GLY A 192 9.84 24.06 3.18
C GLY A 192 9.82 24.51 4.65
N LYS A 193 8.64 24.57 5.29
CA LYS A 193 8.49 25.00 6.69
C LYS A 193 8.82 23.90 7.69
N TRP A 194 8.66 22.64 7.31
CA TRP A 194 8.77 21.51 8.25
C TRP A 194 9.71 20.40 7.81
N TRP A 195 10.04 20.31 6.52
CA TRP A 195 10.87 19.22 6.00
C TRP A 195 12.30 19.23 6.58
N GLY A 196 12.73 18.07 7.07
CA GLY A 196 14.04 17.83 7.66
C GLY A 196 14.04 17.66 9.18
N PRO A 197 15.10 17.07 9.78
CA PRO A 197 15.22 16.86 11.23
C PRO A 197 15.17 18.16 12.05
N ASN A 198 15.11 18.05 13.37
CA ASN A 198 15.12 19.23 14.24
C ASN A 198 16.40 20.05 14.06
N GLY A 199 16.26 21.38 13.98
CA GLY A 199 17.37 22.30 13.75
C GLY A 199 17.74 22.54 12.28
N PHE A 200 17.20 21.74 11.35
CA PHE A 200 17.39 21.98 9.91
C PHE A 200 16.39 23.00 9.36
N THR A 201 16.83 23.80 8.40
CA THR A 201 15.95 24.58 7.52
C THR A 201 16.05 24.08 6.09
N THR A 202 15.03 24.32 5.27
CA THR A 202 14.96 23.81 3.90
C THR A 202 14.62 24.92 2.93
N THR A 203 15.44 25.06 1.89
CA THR A 203 15.19 25.96 0.76
C THR A 203 14.72 25.14 -0.44
N ILE A 204 13.52 25.43 -0.95
CA ILE A 204 12.96 24.77 -2.13
C ILE A 204 13.39 25.56 -3.38
N HIS A 205 14.04 24.89 -4.35
CA HIS A 205 14.48 25.50 -5.61
C HIS A 205 13.49 25.25 -6.75
N GLU A 206 12.91 24.05 -6.80
CA GLU A 206 11.97 23.61 -7.83
C GLU A 206 11.12 22.50 -7.23
N MET A 207 9.82 22.46 -7.52
CA MET A 207 8.96 21.35 -7.11
C MET A 207 7.82 21.17 -8.12
N ASP A 208 7.89 20.09 -8.90
CA ASP A 208 6.88 19.70 -9.88
C ASP A 208 6.25 18.37 -9.46
N VAL A 209 5.08 18.43 -8.81
CA VAL A 209 4.42 17.27 -8.20
C VAL A 209 3.53 16.55 -9.21
N ARG A 210 4.14 15.66 -9.99
CA ARG A 210 3.49 14.73 -10.92
C ARG A 210 4.46 13.58 -11.23
N PRO A 211 4.00 12.44 -11.76
CA PRO A 211 4.91 11.39 -12.25
C PRO A 211 5.96 11.94 -13.23
N GLY A 212 7.22 11.63 -12.96
CA GLY A 212 8.40 12.14 -13.67
C GLY A 212 8.80 13.58 -13.34
N GLY A 213 8.03 14.28 -12.49
CA GLY A 213 8.35 15.62 -12.00
C GLY A 213 9.49 15.60 -10.98
N VAL A 214 10.15 16.75 -10.81
CA VAL A 214 11.37 16.87 -10.00
C VAL A 214 11.15 17.83 -8.83
N TRP A 215 11.69 17.48 -7.68
CA TRP A 215 11.83 18.37 -6.53
C TRP A 215 13.30 18.55 -6.18
N ARG A 216 13.80 19.78 -6.31
CA ARG A 216 15.16 20.17 -5.89
C ARG A 216 15.09 21.07 -4.68
N PHE A 217 15.88 20.75 -3.67
CA PHE A 217 15.95 21.53 -2.44
C PHE A 217 17.31 21.41 -1.79
N MET A 218 17.61 22.38 -0.94
CA MET A 218 18.79 22.40 -0.10
C MET A 218 18.36 22.31 1.35
N MET A 219 18.90 21.33 2.07
CA MET A 219 18.75 21.24 3.51
C MET A 219 19.96 21.90 4.17
N HIS A 220 19.72 22.82 5.10
CA HIS A 220 20.75 23.52 5.85
C HIS A 220 20.85 22.92 7.25
N GLY A 221 21.99 22.32 7.57
CA GLY A 221 22.29 21.77 8.88
C GLY A 221 22.52 22.87 9.93
N PRO A 222 22.27 22.58 11.23
CA PRO A 222 22.52 23.54 12.30
C PRO A 222 24.02 23.87 12.49
N ASP A 223 24.91 23.05 11.93
CA ASP A 223 26.36 23.26 11.84
C ASP A 223 26.78 24.18 10.68
N GLY A 224 25.83 24.59 9.83
CA GLY A 224 26.06 25.39 8.63
C GLY A 224 26.42 24.58 7.39
N THR A 225 26.37 23.23 7.45
CA THR A 225 26.59 22.37 6.29
C THR A 225 25.36 22.33 5.40
N ASP A 226 25.55 22.52 4.09
CA ASP A 226 24.47 22.46 3.10
C ASP A 226 24.43 21.09 2.40
N TYR A 227 23.24 20.51 2.34
CA TYR A 227 22.98 19.21 1.72
C TYR A 227 22.04 19.41 0.52
N PRO A 228 22.55 19.36 -0.73
CA PRO A 228 21.70 19.39 -1.91
C PRO A 228 20.95 18.07 -2.05
N ASN A 229 19.67 18.14 -2.40
CA ASN A 229 18.80 16.99 -2.55
C ASN A 229 18.01 17.11 -3.85
N ARG A 230 17.83 15.97 -4.52
CA ARG A 230 17.01 15.87 -5.73
C ARG A 230 16.09 14.66 -5.63
N ILE A 231 14.80 14.93 -5.70
CA ILE A 231 13.74 13.91 -5.73
C ILE A 231 13.14 13.84 -7.14
N THR A 232 12.87 12.62 -7.63
CA THR A 232 12.05 12.38 -8.83
C THR A 232 10.80 11.62 -8.42
N TYR A 233 9.62 12.20 -8.66
CA TYR A 233 8.36 11.54 -8.36
C TYR A 233 8.11 10.40 -9.34
N ILE A 234 7.92 9.19 -8.81
CA ILE A 234 7.55 8.00 -9.58
C ILE A 234 6.03 7.93 -9.67
N GLU A 235 5.35 8.09 -8.54
CA GLU A 235 3.90 8.01 -8.42
C GLU A 235 3.37 9.17 -7.57
N VAL A 236 2.26 9.74 -8.02
CA VAL A 236 1.48 10.73 -7.28
C VAL A 236 0.02 10.32 -7.37
N ASP A 237 -0.48 9.64 -6.35
CA ASP A 237 -1.89 9.29 -6.20
C ASP A 237 -2.49 10.17 -5.10
N ARG A 238 -3.09 11.30 -5.50
CA ARG A 238 -3.65 12.25 -4.54
C ARG A 238 -4.99 11.73 -3.98
N PRO A 239 -5.23 11.83 -2.66
CA PRO A 239 -4.32 12.23 -1.57
C PRO A 239 -3.69 11.03 -0.83
N ASN A 240 -3.66 9.84 -1.45
CA ASN A 240 -3.42 8.58 -0.76
C ASN A 240 -1.95 8.19 -0.70
N ARG A 241 -1.14 8.54 -1.73
CA ARG A 241 0.21 7.99 -1.88
C ARG A 241 1.16 8.86 -2.69
N LEU A 242 2.42 8.86 -2.28
CA LEU A 242 3.56 9.37 -3.04
C LEU A 242 4.64 8.29 -3.11
N VAL A 243 5.22 8.07 -4.28
CA VAL A 243 6.43 7.27 -4.45
C VAL A 243 7.46 8.10 -5.18
N TYR A 244 8.69 8.13 -4.68
CA TYR A 244 9.74 8.91 -5.30
C TYR A 244 11.13 8.33 -5.07
N ASP A 245 12.02 8.56 -6.03
CA ASP A 245 13.45 8.34 -5.86
C ASP A 245 14.08 9.58 -5.24
N HIS A 246 14.81 9.39 -4.14
CA HIS A 246 15.61 10.41 -3.49
C HIS A 246 17.07 10.20 -3.84
N THR A 247 17.65 11.19 -4.48
CA THR A 247 19.06 11.25 -4.90
C THR A 247 19.66 12.59 -4.45
N ASP A 248 20.87 12.87 -4.90
CA ASP A 248 21.45 14.20 -4.94
C ASP A 248 22.01 14.50 -6.35
N ASP A 249 22.35 15.77 -6.61
CA ASP A 249 22.99 16.19 -7.87
C ASP A 249 24.55 16.08 -7.77
N GLN A 250 25.09 15.27 -6.84
CA GLN A 250 26.54 15.14 -6.62
C GLN A 250 27.14 13.85 -7.18
N GLU A 251 28.45 13.86 -7.42
CA GLU A 251 29.16 12.70 -7.98
C GLU A 251 29.42 11.62 -6.94
N GLU A 252 29.85 11.94 -5.70
CA GLU A 252 29.95 11.03 -4.53
C GLU A 252 30.28 11.78 -3.21
N PRO A 253 29.92 11.25 -2.02
CA PRO A 253 29.07 10.07 -1.81
C PRO A 253 27.60 10.42 -2.05
N HIS A 254 26.90 9.58 -2.82
CA HIS A 254 25.48 9.78 -3.11
C HIS A 254 24.62 9.04 -2.09
N ILE A 255 23.59 9.69 -1.55
CA ILE A 255 22.54 8.96 -0.83
C ILE A 255 21.42 8.71 -1.83
N HIS A 256 21.23 7.43 -2.20
CA HIS A 256 20.12 7.00 -3.04
C HIS A 256 19.19 6.04 -2.30
N PHE A 257 17.91 6.39 -2.27
CA PHE A 257 16.85 5.50 -1.79
C PHE A 257 15.53 5.81 -2.49
N GLN A 258 14.66 4.80 -2.59
CA GLN A 258 13.27 5.02 -2.96
C GLN A 258 12.44 5.20 -1.68
N ALA A 259 11.58 6.19 -1.63
CA ALA A 259 10.63 6.39 -0.54
C ALA A 259 9.19 6.24 -1.02
N THR A 260 8.36 5.67 -0.17
CA THR A 260 6.91 5.59 -0.30
C THR A 260 6.28 6.28 0.90
N VAL A 261 5.37 7.21 0.66
CA VAL A 261 4.56 7.88 1.68
C VAL A 261 3.11 7.48 1.46
N GLU A 262 2.50 6.85 2.46
CA GLU A 262 1.08 6.47 2.44
C GLU A 262 0.31 7.31 3.47
N PHE A 263 -0.89 7.75 3.09
CA PHE A 263 -1.78 8.56 3.91
C PHE A 263 -3.08 7.79 4.16
N GLN A 264 -3.31 7.39 5.41
CA GLN A 264 -4.52 6.67 5.82
C GLN A 264 -5.30 7.50 6.82
N GLU A 265 -6.46 8.01 6.40
CA GLU A 265 -7.38 8.73 7.27
C GLU A 265 -8.29 7.77 8.03
N ASP A 266 -8.46 7.98 9.33
CA ASP A 266 -9.39 7.23 10.17
C ASP A 266 -10.78 7.90 10.26
N ASP A 267 -11.72 7.24 10.94
CA ASP A 267 -13.10 7.74 11.09
C ASP A 267 -13.21 9.06 11.88
N LYS A 268 -12.12 9.52 12.53
CA LYS A 268 -12.06 10.79 13.26
C LYS A 268 -11.50 11.92 12.39
N GLY A 269 -11.09 11.61 11.16
CA GLY A 269 -10.40 12.55 10.27
C GLY A 269 -8.93 12.77 10.67
N GLU A 270 -8.33 11.85 11.44
CA GLU A 270 -6.89 11.87 11.72
C GLU A 270 -6.16 11.02 10.68
N THR A 271 -5.02 11.49 10.18
CA THR A 271 -4.25 10.81 9.14
C THR A 271 -3.02 10.13 9.72
N THR A 272 -2.92 8.81 9.55
CA THR A 272 -1.65 8.09 9.75
C THR A 272 -0.80 8.21 8.50
N VAL A 273 0.36 8.85 8.64
CA VAL A 273 1.40 8.91 7.61
C VAL A 273 2.37 7.77 7.83
N THR A 274 2.57 6.94 6.82
CA THR A 274 3.60 5.89 6.82
C THR A 274 4.66 6.24 5.79
N LEU A 275 5.90 6.42 6.23
CA LEU A 275 7.08 6.65 5.39
C LEU A 275 7.92 5.37 5.37
N HIS A 276 7.96 4.71 4.21
CA HIS A 276 8.82 3.55 3.96
C HIS A 276 9.95 3.94 3.02
N THR A 277 11.17 3.86 3.52
CA THR A 277 12.38 4.16 2.75
C THR A 277 13.15 2.89 2.49
N VAL A 278 13.48 2.62 1.22
CA VAL A 278 14.19 1.42 0.78
C VAL A 278 15.51 1.84 0.12
N PHE A 279 16.63 1.40 0.70
CA PHE A 279 17.98 1.68 0.24
C PHE A 279 18.43 0.66 -0.80
N GLU A 280 19.42 1.00 -1.63
CA GLU A 280 19.94 0.09 -2.66
C GLU A 280 20.48 -1.22 -2.09
N SER A 281 21.10 -1.17 -0.91
CA SER A 281 21.66 -2.33 -0.23
C SER A 281 21.61 -2.20 1.30
N PRO A 282 21.79 -3.30 2.06
CA PRO A 282 21.95 -3.24 3.51
C PRO A 282 23.14 -2.38 3.97
N GLU A 283 24.23 -2.34 3.19
CA GLU A 283 25.39 -1.51 3.47
C GLU A 283 25.05 -0.02 3.33
N ALA A 284 24.30 0.38 2.30
CA ALA A 284 23.82 1.75 2.14
C ALA A 284 22.93 2.18 3.33
N LEU A 285 22.03 1.29 3.79
CA LEU A 285 21.29 1.52 5.03
C LEU A 285 22.22 1.69 6.23
N ALA A 286 23.20 0.79 6.40
CA ALA A 286 24.12 0.82 7.53
C ALA A 286 24.93 2.13 7.58
N GLU A 287 25.30 2.72 6.44
CA GLU A 287 25.97 4.02 6.38
C GLU A 287 25.08 5.15 6.89
N VAL A 288 23.85 5.28 6.38
CA VAL A 288 22.95 6.37 6.82
C VAL A 288 22.52 6.21 8.29
N MET A 289 22.49 4.98 8.79
CA MET A 289 22.20 4.69 10.20
C MET A 289 23.26 5.28 11.14
N LYS A 290 24.53 5.39 10.72
CA LYS A 290 25.59 6.05 11.51
C LYS A 290 25.30 7.54 11.73
N PHE A 291 24.57 8.16 10.81
CA PHE A 291 24.14 9.56 10.88
C PHE A 291 22.76 9.74 11.53
N GLY A 292 22.19 8.67 12.09
CA GLY A 292 20.93 8.74 12.83
C GLY A 292 19.69 8.85 11.95
N ALA A 293 19.70 8.28 10.73
CA ALA A 293 18.59 8.34 9.76
C ALA A 293 17.20 8.05 10.36
N VAL A 294 17.09 7.03 11.22
CA VAL A 294 15.83 6.70 11.91
C VAL A 294 15.35 7.81 12.82
N GLU A 295 16.24 8.39 13.62
CA GLU A 295 15.89 9.48 14.53
C GLU A 295 15.59 10.77 13.76
N GLY A 296 16.39 11.08 12.74
CA GLY A 296 16.14 12.20 11.85
C GLY A 296 14.78 12.10 11.16
N GLY A 297 14.42 10.92 10.64
CA GLY A 297 13.10 10.68 10.04
C GLY A 297 11.95 10.84 11.04
N ARG A 298 12.11 10.38 12.29
CA ARG A 298 11.11 10.59 13.35
C ARG A 298 10.91 12.06 13.68
N GLN A 299 12.00 12.82 13.73
CA GLN A 299 11.94 14.28 13.93
C GLN A 299 11.26 14.98 12.76
N THR A 300 11.59 14.60 11.51
CA THR A 300 10.93 15.13 10.31
C THR A 300 9.42 14.93 10.35
N LEU A 301 8.94 13.70 10.61
CA LEU A 301 7.50 13.46 10.76
C LEU A 301 6.91 14.20 11.96
N GLY A 302 7.71 14.46 12.99
CA GLY A 302 7.28 15.28 14.11
C GLY A 302 7.04 16.73 13.78
N ARG A 303 7.95 17.33 13.01
CA ARG A 303 7.78 18.69 12.51
C ARG A 303 6.59 18.82 11.56
N LEU A 304 6.28 17.79 10.76
CA LEU A 304 5.04 17.74 9.98
C LEU A 304 3.82 17.90 10.89
N SER A 305 3.73 17.08 11.95
CA SER A 305 2.60 17.10 12.89
C SER A 305 2.45 18.48 13.54
N GLU A 306 3.55 19.07 14.01
CA GLU A 306 3.56 20.40 14.62
C GLU A 306 3.15 21.50 13.62
N PHE A 307 3.63 21.42 12.38
CA PHE A 307 3.26 22.35 11.33
C PHE A 307 1.77 22.27 11.01
N VAL A 308 1.23 21.07 10.82
CA VAL A 308 -0.19 20.88 10.53
C VAL A 308 -1.06 21.34 11.71
N ASP A 309 -0.68 21.05 12.95
CA ASP A 309 -1.37 21.55 14.14
C ASP A 309 -1.40 23.10 14.16
N SER A 310 -0.34 23.76 13.69
CA SER A 310 -0.26 25.23 13.61
C SER A 310 -1.16 25.84 12.54
N LEU A 311 -1.55 25.10 11.50
CA LEU A 311 -2.50 25.58 10.48
C LEU A 311 -3.94 25.69 11.04
N ASN A 312 -4.23 24.96 12.11
CA ASN A 312 -5.54 24.89 12.76
C ASN A 312 -5.66 25.83 13.98
N SER A 313 -4.60 26.57 14.30
CA SER A 313 -4.48 27.41 15.51
C SER A 313 -4.81 28.88 15.27
#